data_AF-A0A3Q0CJB5-F1
#
_entry.id   AF-A0A3Q0CJB5-F1
#
_cell.length_a   1.000
_cell.length_b   1.000
_cell.length_c   1.000
_cell.angle_alpha   90.00
_cell.angle_beta   90.00
_cell.angle_gamma   90.00
#
_symmetry.space_group_name_H-M   'P 1'
#
loop_
_entity.id
_entity.type
_entity.pdbx_description
1 polymer ?
#
loop_
_entity_poly.entity_id
_entity_poly.type
_entity_poly.pdbx_seq_one_letter_code
_entity_poly.pdbx_strand_id
1 'polypeptide(L)'
;MGNKMKTELLCVLLLFGVLFTVPGQGMHSRFRRGARSYRGCSEPRCFNGGICQQALYFSDFVCQCPDGFVGKRCDIDTRAACFEGQGITYRGTWSSAENGAECINWNSSVLSLKPYNARRPDAIKLGLGNHNYCRNPDRDSKPWCYVFKAGMYTPEFCSTPACPKGRSEDCYVGKGLTYRGTHSLTTSRTSCLPWNSMTLIGKSYTAWRTNSQALGLGRHNYCRNPDGDAKPWCHVMKNGKLTWEYCDVPPCSTCGLRQYKQPQFRIKGGLFTDITSHPWQAAIFVKNRRFPGERFLCGGVLINSCWVLSAAHCFVERSPPQDLKVVLGRTYRVVPGEAEQTFEIEKYIVHDEFDDDTYDNDIALLQLRSDTRQCARESSSVSTACLPDPNLQLPDWTECELSGYGKHEESSPFFSDRLKEAHVRLYPSSRCTSQHLSNKTVTNNMLCAGDTRSGGNQDVHDACQGDSGGPLVCMVNKHMTLVGIISWGIGCGQKDVPGVYTKVTNYLDWIQDNMKQ
;
A
#
# COMPACT_ATOMS: atom_id res chain seq x y z
N MET A 1 -8.27 46.94 -62.12
CA MET A 1 -7.64 48.19 -61.66
C MET A 1 -7.31 48.06 -60.19
N GLY A 2 -6.06 48.34 -59.80
CA GLY A 2 -5.66 48.75 -58.45
C GLY A 2 -5.91 47.76 -57.30
N ASN A 3 -4.87 47.09 -56.80
CA ASN A 3 -3.97 47.56 -55.74
C ASN A 3 -4.48 47.30 -54.30
N LYS A 4 -3.66 46.50 -53.61
CA LYS A 4 -3.22 46.63 -52.21
C LYS A 4 -4.27 46.47 -51.11
N MET A 5 -4.09 45.42 -50.31
CA MET A 5 -3.49 45.61 -48.97
C MET A 5 -3.01 44.28 -48.38
N LYS A 6 -1.73 44.31 -47.94
CA LYS A 6 -1.05 43.72 -46.77
C LYS A 6 -1.47 42.34 -46.21
N THR A 7 -0.65 41.48 -45.59
CA THR A 7 0.80 41.25 -45.34
C THR A 7 0.82 40.18 -44.21
N GLU A 8 1.72 39.18 -44.25
CA GLU A 8 2.08 38.14 -43.23
C GLU A 8 1.28 36.81 -43.16
N LEU A 9 1.91 35.74 -43.68
CA LEU A 9 2.09 34.34 -43.16
C LEU A 9 2.14 33.30 -44.31
N LEU A 10 3.34 32.86 -44.70
CA LEU A 10 3.62 31.66 -45.50
C LEU A 10 4.86 30.98 -44.85
N CYS A 11 4.94 29.68 -44.60
CA CYS A 11 4.52 28.55 -45.42
C CYS A 11 3.91 27.40 -44.58
N VAL A 12 2.71 27.00 -44.97
CA VAL A 12 2.13 25.65 -44.79
C VAL A 12 1.74 25.18 -46.20
N LEU A 13 1.71 23.85 -46.39
CA LEU A 13 1.31 23.06 -47.59
C LEU A 13 2.50 22.67 -48.47
N LEU A 14 2.70 21.39 -48.81
CA LEU A 14 1.83 20.52 -49.62
C LEU A 14 1.81 19.07 -49.02
N LEU A 15 0.68 18.47 -48.65
CA LEU A 15 -0.47 17.90 -49.39
C LEU A 15 -0.22 16.52 -50.08
N PHE A 16 -0.87 15.50 -49.49
CA PHE A 16 -1.59 14.32 -50.04
C PHE A 16 -1.01 13.45 -51.17
N GLY A 17 -1.11 12.12 -50.96
CA GLY A 17 -1.10 11.09 -52.01
C GLY A 17 -1.33 9.68 -51.45
N VAL A 18 -2.26 8.93 -52.04
CA VAL A 18 -2.99 7.76 -51.52
C VAL A 18 -2.33 6.41 -51.87
N LEU A 19 -2.76 5.35 -51.15
CA LEU A 19 -2.45 3.90 -51.22
C LEU A 19 -2.13 3.28 -52.59
N PHE A 20 -1.21 2.29 -52.58
CA PHE A 20 -1.35 1.00 -53.27
C PHE A 20 -0.64 -0.13 -52.49
N THR A 21 -1.26 -1.31 -52.47
CA THR A 21 -0.86 -2.55 -51.78
C THR A 21 0.00 -3.48 -52.66
N VAL A 22 0.75 -4.40 -52.00
CA VAL A 22 1.23 -5.77 -52.40
C VAL A 22 2.75 -5.97 -52.22
N PRO A 23 3.23 -7.17 -51.80
CA PRO A 23 4.30 -7.34 -50.82
C PRO A 23 5.61 -7.95 -51.38
N GLY A 24 6.69 -7.86 -50.59
CA GLY A 24 7.80 -8.82 -50.68
C GLY A 24 9.21 -8.23 -50.65
N GLN A 25 9.99 -8.75 -49.69
CA GLN A 25 11.46 -8.86 -49.66
C GLN A 25 12.32 -7.65 -49.24
N GLY A 26 12.97 -7.82 -48.08
CA GLY A 26 14.43 -7.86 -48.02
C GLY A 26 15.18 -6.54 -47.79
N MET A 27 15.63 -6.36 -46.54
CA MET A 27 16.91 -5.76 -46.13
C MET A 27 17.56 -4.70 -47.04
N HIS A 28 17.70 -3.47 -46.54
CA HIS A 28 19.02 -2.99 -46.10
C HIS A 28 18.90 -1.66 -45.32
N SER A 29 19.45 -1.67 -44.12
CA SER A 29 19.65 -0.50 -43.26
C SER A 29 20.50 0.57 -43.93
N ARG A 30 20.16 1.85 -43.72
CA ARG A 30 21.09 2.91 -43.25
C ARG A 30 20.38 4.26 -43.14
N PHE A 31 20.10 4.68 -41.90
CA PHE A 31 20.24 6.08 -41.48
C PHE A 31 20.52 6.10 -39.96
N ARG A 32 21.81 6.01 -39.60
CA ARG A 32 22.30 6.37 -38.25
C ARG A 32 22.42 7.89 -38.19
N ARG A 33 21.54 8.56 -37.45
CA ARG A 33 21.85 9.87 -36.84
C ARG A 33 22.43 9.60 -35.44
N GLY A 34 23.56 10.25 -35.14
CA GLY A 34 24.55 9.87 -34.14
C GLY A 34 24.02 9.62 -32.72
N ALA A 35 24.24 8.41 -32.21
CA ALA A 35 24.17 8.11 -30.79
C ALA A 35 25.37 8.76 -30.08
N ARG A 36 25.13 9.69 -29.15
CA ARG A 36 26.17 10.09 -28.18
C ARG A 36 26.55 8.84 -27.38
N SER A 37 27.79 8.39 -27.55
CA SER A 37 28.32 7.25 -26.81
C SER A 37 28.50 7.66 -25.34
N TYR A 38 27.91 6.90 -24.42
CA TYR A 38 28.02 7.07 -22.97
C TYR A 38 28.72 5.85 -22.36
N ARG A 39 29.50 6.06 -21.29
CA ARG A 39 30.07 4.98 -20.48
C ARG A 39 29.62 5.12 -19.03
N GLY A 40 29.67 4.02 -18.28
CA GLY A 40 29.53 4.08 -16.83
C GLY A 40 30.62 4.97 -16.23
N CYS A 41 30.26 5.75 -15.22
CA CYS A 41 31.23 6.60 -14.52
C CYS A 41 32.35 5.76 -13.89
N SER A 42 33.58 6.25 -13.94
CA SER A 42 34.74 5.58 -13.34
C SER A 42 34.68 5.50 -11.82
N GLU A 43 33.89 6.37 -11.19
CA GLU A 43 33.64 6.42 -9.75
C GLU A 43 32.13 6.46 -9.47
N PRO A 44 31.65 5.87 -8.35
CA PRO A 44 30.25 5.94 -7.96
C PRO A 44 29.88 7.37 -7.53
N ARG A 45 29.26 8.12 -8.46
CA ARG A 45 28.88 9.53 -8.28
C ARG A 45 27.41 9.75 -7.94
N CYS A 46 26.59 8.71 -8.07
CA CYS A 46 25.16 8.67 -7.77
C CYS A 46 24.93 7.87 -6.48
N PHE A 47 24.05 8.37 -5.61
CA PHE A 47 23.65 7.75 -4.36
C PHE A 47 22.45 6.82 -4.57
N ASN A 48 22.13 6.05 -3.53
CA ASN A 48 20.89 5.26 -3.43
C ASN A 48 20.62 4.33 -4.64
N GLY A 49 21.66 3.75 -5.22
CA GLY A 49 21.55 2.82 -6.35
C GLY A 49 21.34 3.48 -7.72
N GLY A 50 21.54 4.80 -7.83
CA GLY A 50 21.44 5.51 -9.11
C GLY A 50 22.50 5.08 -10.12
N ILE A 51 22.08 4.97 -11.38
CA ILE A 51 22.96 4.58 -12.49
C ILE A 51 23.66 5.82 -13.02
N CYS A 52 24.99 5.83 -12.96
CA CYS A 52 25.81 6.95 -13.41
C CYS A 52 26.21 6.80 -14.88
N GLN A 53 25.86 7.79 -15.70
CA GLN A 53 26.28 7.88 -17.09
C GLN A 53 27.16 9.12 -17.29
N GLN A 54 28.35 8.92 -17.85
CA GLN A 54 29.30 10.00 -18.13
C GLN A 54 29.55 10.12 -19.64
N ALA A 55 29.63 11.36 -20.12
CA ALA A 55 30.01 11.64 -21.49
C ALA A 55 31.51 11.30 -21.70
N LEU A 56 31.82 10.62 -22.80
CA LEU A 56 33.17 10.09 -23.08
C LEU A 56 34.31 11.12 -23.10
N TYR A 57 34.00 12.41 -23.29
CA TYR A 57 34.99 13.49 -23.43
C TYR A 57 34.75 14.67 -22.49
N PHE A 58 33.79 14.57 -21.54
CA PHE A 58 33.46 15.64 -20.61
C PHE A 58 33.39 15.12 -19.16
N SER A 59 33.68 15.99 -18.20
CA SER A 59 33.57 15.67 -16.76
C SER A 59 32.12 15.68 -16.24
N ASP A 60 31.16 16.05 -17.10
CA ASP A 60 29.74 16.04 -16.79
C ASP A 60 29.16 14.63 -16.77
N PHE A 61 28.38 14.36 -15.74
CA PHE A 61 27.70 13.09 -15.51
C PHE A 61 26.22 13.33 -15.21
N VAL A 62 25.41 12.34 -15.53
CA VAL A 62 23.97 12.30 -15.22
C VAL A 62 23.68 11.06 -14.40
N CYS A 63 22.94 11.23 -13.33
CA CYS A 63 22.42 10.13 -12.53
C CYS A 63 20.99 9.81 -12.94
N GLN A 64 20.74 8.55 -13.30
CA GLN A 64 19.39 8.01 -13.40
C GLN A 64 18.99 7.49 -12.03
N CYS A 65 18.05 8.18 -11.39
CA CYS A 65 17.65 7.88 -10.02
C CYS A 65 16.59 6.79 -9.96
N PRO A 66 16.69 5.84 -9.02
CA PRO A 66 15.62 4.88 -8.77
C PRO A 66 14.39 5.58 -8.20
N ASP A 67 13.23 4.95 -8.34
CA ASP A 67 11.97 5.50 -7.86
C ASP A 67 12.01 5.85 -6.36
N GLY A 68 11.58 7.07 -6.05
CA GLY A 68 11.64 7.62 -4.68
C GLY A 68 12.91 8.44 -4.40
N PHE A 69 13.87 8.50 -5.33
CA PHE A 69 15.06 9.34 -5.19
C PHE A 69 15.14 10.37 -6.31
N VAL A 70 15.53 11.60 -5.97
CA VAL A 70 15.69 12.71 -6.91
C VAL A 70 16.95 13.52 -6.59
N GLY A 71 17.24 14.52 -7.42
CA GLY A 71 18.43 15.36 -7.30
C GLY A 71 19.53 14.94 -8.27
N LYS A 72 20.52 15.83 -8.47
CA LYS A 72 21.61 15.63 -9.44
C LYS A 72 22.39 14.33 -9.19
N ARG A 73 22.39 13.85 -7.94
CA ARG A 73 23.07 12.62 -7.53
C ARG A 73 22.15 11.61 -6.86
N CYS A 74 20.82 11.73 -6.99
CA CYS A 74 19.85 10.83 -6.33
C CYS A 74 19.96 10.84 -4.79
N ASP A 75 20.31 12.00 -4.24
CA ASP A 75 20.62 12.24 -2.84
C ASP A 75 19.41 12.70 -2.01
N ILE A 76 18.28 13.00 -2.65
CA ILE A 76 17.02 13.39 -2.00
C ILE A 76 16.07 12.18 -2.02
N ASP A 77 15.53 11.82 -0.87
CA ASP A 77 14.51 10.78 -0.72
C ASP A 77 13.12 11.43 -0.66
N THR A 78 12.30 11.25 -1.69
CA THR A 78 10.96 11.84 -1.76
C THR A 78 9.94 11.10 -0.92
N ARG A 79 10.28 9.94 -0.36
CA ARG A 79 9.40 9.10 0.49
C ARG A 79 9.69 9.29 1.99
N ALA A 80 10.80 9.93 2.35
CA ALA A 80 11.17 10.17 3.74
C ALA A 80 10.29 11.27 4.39
N ALA A 81 9.19 10.85 5.02
CA ALA A 81 8.24 11.73 5.71
C ALA A 81 8.65 12.08 7.16
N CYS A 82 9.61 11.37 7.75
CA CYS A 82 10.04 11.52 9.14
C CYS A 82 11.55 11.34 9.29
N PHE A 83 12.13 11.76 10.42
CA PHE A 83 13.56 11.60 10.71
C PHE A 83 13.83 10.58 11.83
N GLU A 84 14.90 9.78 11.70
CA GLU A 84 15.32 8.82 12.73
C GLU A 84 16.43 9.39 13.63
N GLY A 85 16.41 9.05 14.92
CA GLY A 85 17.41 9.52 15.89
C GLY A 85 17.46 11.04 15.94
N GLN A 86 18.62 11.62 15.63
CA GLN A 86 18.82 13.08 15.51
C GLN A 86 18.52 13.62 14.09
N GLY A 87 18.23 12.75 13.11
CA GLY A 87 17.94 13.17 11.74
C GLY A 87 19.17 13.59 10.92
N ILE A 88 20.38 13.18 11.31
CA ILE A 88 21.64 13.44 10.57
C ILE A 88 21.58 12.87 9.15
N THR A 89 20.99 11.69 9.00
CA THR A 89 20.81 10.98 7.73
C THR A 89 19.52 11.36 7.02
N TYR A 90 18.70 12.26 7.57
CA TYR A 90 17.44 12.67 6.95
C TYR A 90 17.71 13.34 5.59
N ARG A 91 17.08 12.80 4.54
CA ARG A 91 17.20 13.30 3.16
C ARG A 91 15.83 13.61 2.53
N GLY A 92 14.80 13.73 3.36
CA GLY A 92 13.44 14.06 2.91
C GLY A 92 13.29 15.48 2.38
N THR A 93 12.07 15.78 1.93
CA THR A 93 11.70 17.02 1.23
C THR A 93 11.01 18.06 2.10
N TRP A 94 10.95 17.87 3.42
CA TRP A 94 10.31 18.82 4.33
C TRP A 94 11.05 20.16 4.33
N SER A 95 10.32 21.27 4.23
CA SER A 95 10.88 22.61 4.03
C SER A 95 10.23 23.69 4.90
N SER A 96 9.67 23.30 6.04
CA SER A 96 8.99 24.19 6.99
C SER A 96 9.59 24.08 8.40
N ALA A 97 9.76 25.24 9.04
CA ALA A 97 10.14 25.36 10.44
C ALA A 97 8.95 25.07 11.39
N GLU A 98 9.22 24.86 12.69
CA GLU A 98 8.18 24.62 13.70
C GLU A 98 7.21 25.78 13.88
N ASN A 99 7.69 27.00 13.65
CA ASN A 99 6.86 28.21 13.66
C ASN A 99 6.08 28.43 12.34
N GLY A 100 6.14 27.48 11.40
CA GLY A 100 5.48 27.56 10.09
C GLY A 100 6.24 28.36 9.03
N ALA A 101 7.39 28.96 9.36
CA ALA A 101 8.20 29.70 8.38
C ALA A 101 8.80 28.79 7.32
N GLU A 102 8.85 29.27 6.08
CA GLU A 102 9.47 28.55 4.97
C GLU A 102 11.00 28.60 5.08
N CYS A 103 11.64 27.45 4.85
CA CYS A 103 13.07 27.33 4.87
C CYS A 103 13.73 28.05 3.67
N ILE A 104 14.91 28.62 3.91
CA ILE A 104 15.75 29.24 2.88
C ILE A 104 16.57 28.18 2.15
N ASN A 105 16.68 28.31 0.83
CA ASN A 105 17.49 27.42 -0.01
C ASN A 105 18.97 27.47 0.40
N TRP A 106 19.58 26.31 0.66
CA TRP A 106 20.98 26.20 1.11
C TRP A 106 22.00 26.76 0.11
N ASN A 107 21.64 26.88 -1.17
CA ASN A 107 22.45 27.48 -2.22
C ASN A 107 22.19 28.98 -2.44
N SER A 108 21.30 29.58 -1.64
CA SER A 108 21.03 31.02 -1.73
C SER A 108 22.27 31.85 -1.40
N SER A 109 22.49 32.93 -2.15
CA SER A 109 23.61 33.85 -1.93
C SER A 109 23.59 34.46 -0.52
N VAL A 110 22.40 34.63 0.07
CA VAL A 110 22.22 35.18 1.43
C VAL A 110 22.80 34.28 2.53
N LEU A 111 22.97 32.99 2.25
CA LEU A 111 23.57 32.02 3.17
C LEU A 111 25.06 31.76 2.89
N SER A 112 25.66 32.43 1.90
CA SER A 112 27.04 32.17 1.48
C SER A 112 28.08 32.35 2.58
N LEU A 113 27.81 33.23 3.55
CA LEU A 113 28.66 33.48 4.72
C LEU A 113 28.24 32.67 5.97
N LYS A 114 27.15 31.90 5.90
CA LYS A 114 26.71 31.05 7.01
C LYS A 114 27.55 29.78 7.09
N PRO A 115 27.78 29.24 8.30
CA PRO A 115 28.65 28.07 8.50
C PRO A 115 28.19 26.82 7.75
N TYR A 116 26.88 26.67 7.50
CA TYR A 116 26.31 25.57 6.72
C TYR A 116 25.57 26.12 5.49
N ASN A 117 26.07 25.80 4.30
CA ASN A 117 25.50 26.19 3.02
C ASN A 117 25.93 25.21 1.92
N ALA A 118 25.31 25.29 0.74
CA ALA A 118 25.56 24.37 -0.37
C ALA A 118 26.90 24.59 -1.11
N ARG A 119 27.64 25.67 -0.80
CA ARG A 119 28.96 25.97 -1.41
C ARG A 119 30.12 25.31 -0.67
N ARG A 120 29.84 24.66 0.46
CA ARG A 120 30.87 23.93 1.20
C ARG A 120 31.39 22.73 0.41
N PRO A 121 32.68 22.35 0.56
CA PRO A 121 33.24 21.16 -0.08
C PRO A 121 32.52 19.86 0.30
N ASP A 122 32.00 19.77 1.53
CA ASP A 122 31.30 18.61 2.10
C ASP A 122 29.77 18.69 2.02
N ALA A 123 29.22 19.74 1.39
CA ALA A 123 27.79 20.03 1.33
C ALA A 123 26.94 18.81 0.91
N ILE A 124 27.38 18.07 -0.11
CA ILE A 124 26.69 16.89 -0.63
C ILE A 124 26.57 15.79 0.43
N LYS A 125 27.63 15.54 1.22
CA LYS A 125 27.59 14.52 2.30
C LYS A 125 26.62 14.93 3.40
N LEU A 126 26.52 16.22 3.66
CA LEU A 126 25.60 16.82 4.64
C LEU A 126 24.16 16.97 4.10
N GLY A 127 23.92 16.66 2.82
CA GLY A 127 22.62 16.81 2.17
C GLY A 127 22.23 18.27 1.89
N LEU A 128 23.21 19.18 1.85
CA LEU A 128 23.01 20.59 1.51
C LEU A 128 23.16 20.77 0.00
N GLY A 129 22.17 21.38 -0.64
CA GLY A 129 22.13 21.50 -2.10
C GLY A 129 21.27 22.66 -2.59
N ASN A 130 20.93 22.66 -3.87
CA ASN A 130 20.03 23.66 -4.45
C ASN A 130 18.55 23.32 -4.15
N HIS A 131 18.20 23.35 -2.87
CA HIS A 131 16.87 23.13 -2.32
C HIS A 131 16.80 23.75 -0.93
N ASN A 132 15.61 23.85 -0.35
CA ASN A 132 15.38 24.39 1.00
C ASN A 132 14.99 23.32 2.04
N TYR A 133 15.17 22.03 1.72
CA TYR A 133 14.80 20.96 2.64
C TYR A 133 15.60 20.95 3.95
N CYS A 134 14.95 20.59 5.05
CA CYS A 134 15.48 20.46 6.40
C CYS A 134 16.64 19.47 6.49
N ARG A 135 17.72 19.83 7.18
CA ARG A 135 18.91 19.00 7.36
C ARG A 135 19.47 19.16 8.78
N ASN A 136 20.31 18.22 9.21
CA ASN A 136 21.01 18.31 10.48
C ASN A 136 22.53 18.16 10.27
N PRO A 137 23.20 19.19 9.71
CA PRO A 137 24.61 19.10 9.33
C PRO A 137 25.60 19.28 10.50
N ASP A 138 25.16 19.83 11.62
CA ASP A 138 25.92 20.05 12.86
C ASP A 138 25.69 18.98 13.94
N ARG A 139 24.79 18.02 13.69
CA ARG A 139 24.42 16.95 14.64
C ARG A 139 23.74 17.50 15.89
N ASP A 140 22.91 18.51 15.72
CA ASP A 140 21.98 18.98 16.75
C ASP A 140 20.95 17.87 17.10
N SER A 141 20.05 18.15 18.02
CA SER A 141 18.95 17.31 18.48
C SER A 141 17.98 16.86 17.38
N LYS A 142 17.72 17.68 16.36
CA LYS A 142 16.80 17.36 15.24
C LYS A 142 17.08 18.20 13.99
N PRO A 143 16.50 17.86 12.81
CA PRO A 143 16.66 18.65 11.59
C PRO A 143 16.22 20.10 11.73
N TRP A 144 16.95 21.00 11.09
CA TRP A 144 16.71 22.44 11.09
C TRP A 144 16.96 23.05 9.70
N CYS A 145 16.59 24.32 9.54
CA CYS A 145 16.89 25.12 8.36
C CYS A 145 17.06 26.60 8.73
N TYR A 146 17.59 27.42 7.81
CA TYR A 146 17.57 28.87 7.99
C TYR A 146 16.20 29.43 7.62
N VAL A 147 15.70 30.36 8.42
CA VAL A 147 14.51 31.16 8.09
C VAL A 147 14.84 32.65 8.20
N PHE A 148 14.03 33.50 7.56
CA PHE A 148 14.15 34.95 7.69
C PHE A 148 13.22 35.45 8.81
N LYS A 149 13.81 36.02 9.88
CA LYS A 149 13.08 36.48 11.06
C LYS A 149 13.72 37.77 11.58
N ALA A 150 12.88 38.79 11.80
CA ALA A 150 13.31 40.09 12.34
C ALA A 150 14.51 40.71 11.61
N GLY A 151 14.53 40.63 10.27
CA GLY A 151 15.59 41.21 9.45
C GLY A 151 16.88 40.37 9.34
N MET A 152 16.94 39.20 9.99
CA MET A 152 18.10 38.31 9.95
C MET A 152 17.76 36.88 9.50
N TYR A 153 18.76 36.16 9.00
CA TYR A 153 18.68 34.73 8.71
C TYR A 153 19.20 33.93 9.90
N THR A 154 18.31 33.22 10.59
CA THR A 154 18.61 32.45 11.79
C THR A 154 18.24 30.97 11.62
N PRO A 155 18.98 30.03 12.23
CA PRO A 155 18.59 28.63 12.25
C PRO A 155 17.34 28.45 13.12
N GLU A 156 16.36 27.71 12.63
CA GLU A 156 15.17 27.30 13.37
C GLU A 156 14.95 25.80 13.11
N PHE A 157 14.48 25.08 14.13
CA PHE A 157 14.18 23.68 13.96
C PHE A 157 12.99 23.44 13.03
N CYS A 158 13.01 22.31 12.35
CA CYS A 158 11.96 21.92 11.42
C CYS A 158 10.79 21.22 12.10
N SER A 159 9.61 21.38 11.50
CA SER A 159 8.37 20.67 11.90
C SER A 159 8.32 19.21 11.41
N THR A 160 9.42 18.69 10.85
CA THR A 160 9.55 17.29 10.46
C THR A 160 9.26 16.39 11.65
N PRO A 161 8.34 15.41 11.55
CA PRO A 161 8.10 14.47 12.65
C PRO A 161 9.28 13.51 12.82
N ALA A 162 9.59 13.14 14.05
CA ALA A 162 10.45 11.99 14.31
C ALA A 162 9.73 10.73 13.83
N CYS A 163 10.45 9.80 13.20
CA CYS A 163 9.86 8.53 12.85
C CYS A 163 9.37 7.86 14.14
N PRO A 164 8.17 7.25 14.14
CA PRO A 164 7.75 6.41 15.25
C PRO A 164 8.91 5.47 15.54
N LYS A 165 9.36 5.41 16.80
CA LYS A 165 10.32 4.37 17.20
C LYS A 165 9.61 3.05 16.95
N GLY A 166 9.84 2.49 15.77
CA GLY A 166 9.33 1.18 15.44
C GLY A 166 9.85 0.26 16.52
N ARG A 167 8.94 -0.32 17.31
CA ARG A 167 9.06 -1.77 17.45
C ARG A 167 9.15 -2.25 16.01
N SER A 168 10.35 -2.59 15.55
CA SER A 168 10.48 -3.55 14.45
C SER A 168 9.46 -4.61 14.82
N GLU A 169 8.40 -4.76 14.03
CA GLU A 169 7.45 -5.85 14.25
C GLU A 169 8.31 -7.09 14.43
N ASP A 170 8.27 -7.67 15.63
CA ASP A 170 9.19 -8.74 16.01
C ASP A 170 8.62 -10.03 15.40
N CYS A 171 8.65 -10.08 14.07
CA CYS A 171 7.96 -11.05 13.22
C CYS A 171 8.95 -11.81 12.33
N TYR A 172 8.55 -12.96 11.79
CA TYR A 172 9.41 -13.79 10.93
C TYR A 172 8.87 -13.95 9.50
N VAL A 173 9.75 -13.91 8.49
CA VAL A 173 9.38 -14.12 7.07
C VAL A 173 9.57 -15.58 6.67
N GLY A 174 8.63 -16.14 5.92
CA GLY A 174 8.69 -17.53 5.43
C GLY A 174 8.72 -18.53 6.59
N LYS A 175 9.80 -19.31 6.71
CA LYS A 175 10.04 -20.19 7.86
C LYS A 175 10.77 -19.51 9.04
N GLY A 176 11.25 -18.29 8.88
CA GLY A 176 12.00 -17.58 9.93
C GLY A 176 13.47 -17.98 10.07
N LEU A 177 14.08 -18.53 9.01
CA LEU A 177 15.52 -18.84 8.95
C LEU A 177 16.40 -17.61 9.24
N THR A 178 15.98 -16.46 8.71
CA THR A 178 16.66 -15.16 8.85
C THR A 178 16.13 -14.34 10.01
N TYR A 179 15.19 -14.86 10.81
CA TYR A 179 14.65 -14.14 11.96
C TYR A 179 15.77 -13.87 12.98
N ARG A 180 15.94 -12.59 13.34
CA ARG A 180 16.97 -12.12 14.28
C ARG A 180 16.39 -11.21 15.38
N GLY A 181 15.09 -11.28 15.59
CA GLY A 181 14.39 -10.54 16.61
C GLY A 181 14.68 -11.02 18.04
N THR A 182 13.89 -10.51 18.99
CA THR A 182 14.17 -10.58 20.44
C THR A 182 13.14 -11.39 21.23
N HIS A 183 12.11 -11.96 20.60
CA HIS A 183 11.18 -12.85 21.27
C HIS A 183 11.89 -14.02 21.95
N SER A 184 11.45 -14.32 23.17
CA SER A 184 12.02 -15.37 24.04
C SER A 184 10.94 -16.17 24.79
N LEU A 185 9.70 -16.13 24.30
CA LEU A 185 8.57 -16.88 24.84
C LEU A 185 8.03 -17.87 23.82
N THR A 186 7.66 -19.06 24.29
CA THR A 186 7.02 -20.09 23.47
C THR A 186 5.52 -19.85 23.34
N THR A 187 4.87 -20.61 22.43
CA THR A 187 3.40 -20.57 22.25
C THR A 187 2.66 -20.93 23.56
N SER A 188 3.29 -21.71 24.45
CA SER A 188 2.77 -22.02 25.80
C SER A 188 3.12 -20.96 26.85
N ARG A 189 3.68 -19.81 26.43
CA ARG A 189 4.23 -18.75 27.30
C ARG A 189 5.43 -19.18 28.16
N THR A 190 6.10 -20.29 27.82
CA THR A 190 7.31 -20.74 28.53
C THR A 190 8.53 -19.94 28.08
N SER A 191 9.39 -19.55 29.03
CA SER A 191 10.62 -18.82 28.70
C SER A 191 11.68 -19.72 28.08
N CYS A 192 12.28 -19.24 27.00
CA CYS A 192 13.36 -19.92 26.29
C CYS A 192 14.64 -20.01 27.14
N LEU A 193 15.37 -21.13 26.99
CA LEU A 193 16.72 -21.28 27.51
C LEU A 193 17.73 -20.52 26.64
N PRO A 194 18.78 -19.94 27.23
CA PRO A 194 19.91 -19.38 26.47
C PRO A 194 20.58 -20.45 25.60
N TRP A 195 20.92 -20.12 24.35
CA TRP A 195 21.52 -21.08 23.41
C TRP A 195 22.92 -21.56 23.84
N ASN A 196 23.57 -20.83 24.73
CA ASN A 196 24.83 -21.19 25.39
C ASN A 196 24.63 -21.86 26.76
N SER A 197 23.42 -22.29 27.12
CA SER A 197 23.18 -23.01 28.37
C SER A 197 23.99 -24.31 28.40
N MET A 198 24.58 -24.62 29.56
CA MET A 198 25.34 -25.86 29.78
C MET A 198 24.45 -27.10 29.63
N THR A 199 23.15 -27.00 29.89
CA THR A 199 22.17 -28.09 29.70
C THR A 199 22.04 -28.50 28.23
N LEU A 200 22.47 -27.65 27.30
CA LEU A 200 22.39 -27.90 25.86
C LEU A 200 23.67 -28.52 25.27
N ILE A 201 24.70 -28.80 26.09
CA ILE A 201 25.93 -29.45 25.64
C ILE A 201 25.59 -30.81 25.00
N GLY A 202 26.12 -31.06 23.80
CA GLY A 202 25.85 -32.27 23.02
C GLY A 202 24.65 -32.19 22.06
N LYS A 203 23.82 -31.14 22.11
CA LYS A 203 22.70 -30.95 21.16
C LYS A 203 23.15 -30.34 19.82
N SER A 204 22.36 -30.54 18.76
CA SER A 204 22.74 -30.23 17.38
C SER A 204 22.67 -28.73 17.02
N TYR A 205 21.73 -27.97 17.58
CA TYR A 205 21.52 -26.55 17.27
C TYR A 205 21.69 -25.69 18.53
N THR A 206 22.92 -25.30 18.83
CA THR A 206 23.28 -24.57 20.05
C THR A 206 24.41 -23.57 19.79
N ALA A 207 24.69 -22.69 20.76
CA ALA A 207 25.83 -21.77 20.68
C ALA A 207 27.20 -22.46 20.77
N TRP A 208 27.23 -23.76 21.12
CA TRP A 208 28.46 -24.56 21.22
C TRP A 208 28.96 -25.09 19.86
N ARG A 209 28.18 -24.89 18.79
CA ARG A 209 28.56 -25.31 17.43
C ARG A 209 29.34 -24.23 16.71
N THR A 210 30.20 -24.63 15.78
CA THR A 210 31.08 -23.73 15.02
C THR A 210 30.33 -22.77 14.10
N ASN A 211 29.13 -23.15 13.63
CA ASN A 211 28.27 -22.32 12.78
C ASN A 211 27.22 -21.50 13.55
N SER A 212 27.27 -21.51 14.89
CA SER A 212 26.28 -20.85 15.76
C SER A 212 26.06 -19.37 15.45
N GLN A 213 27.14 -18.63 15.18
CA GLN A 213 27.07 -17.20 14.87
C GLN A 213 26.28 -16.91 13.58
N ALA A 214 26.47 -17.72 12.52
CA ALA A 214 25.73 -17.58 11.27
C ALA A 214 24.23 -17.87 11.45
N LEU A 215 23.92 -18.84 12.31
CA LEU A 215 22.55 -19.22 12.68
C LEU A 215 21.92 -18.27 13.72
N GLY A 216 22.66 -17.28 14.22
CA GLY A 216 22.18 -16.34 15.23
C GLY A 216 21.95 -16.96 16.60
N LEU A 217 22.69 -18.02 16.95
CA LEU A 217 22.65 -18.71 18.23
C LEU A 217 23.80 -18.18 19.10
N GLY A 218 23.50 -17.66 20.30
CA GLY A 218 24.51 -17.00 21.12
C GLY A 218 24.21 -17.02 22.62
N ARG A 219 24.71 -16.02 23.36
CA ARG A 219 24.52 -15.90 24.83
C ARG A 219 23.12 -15.46 25.25
N HIS A 220 22.20 -15.32 24.29
CA HIS A 220 20.81 -14.93 24.50
C HIS A 220 19.88 -16.14 24.41
N ASN A 221 18.62 -15.96 24.79
CA ASN A 221 17.56 -16.97 24.68
C ASN A 221 16.54 -16.65 23.58
N TYR A 222 16.85 -15.71 22.66
CA TYR A 222 15.94 -15.35 21.59
C TYR A 222 15.65 -16.50 20.62
N CYS A 223 14.40 -16.61 20.18
CA CYS A 223 13.89 -17.63 19.27
C CYS A 223 14.61 -17.62 17.91
N ARG A 224 14.91 -18.81 17.37
CA ARG A 224 15.59 -18.97 16.06
C ARG A 224 15.03 -20.18 15.33
N ASN A 225 15.24 -20.25 14.01
CA ASN A 225 14.95 -21.44 13.22
C ASN A 225 16.22 -21.93 12.49
N PRO A 226 17.17 -22.55 13.21
CA PRO A 226 18.46 -22.94 12.64
C PRO A 226 18.40 -24.20 11.76
N ASP A 227 17.32 -24.97 11.83
CA ASP A 227 17.12 -26.26 11.15
C ASP A 227 16.13 -26.18 9.98
N GLY A 228 15.42 -25.06 9.82
CA GLY A 228 14.47 -24.86 8.73
C GLY A 228 13.15 -25.58 8.93
N ASP A 229 12.76 -25.77 10.19
CA ASP A 229 11.45 -26.26 10.59
C ASP A 229 10.34 -25.23 10.24
N ALA A 230 9.09 -25.47 10.63
CA ALA A 230 7.93 -24.68 10.24
C ALA A 230 8.00 -23.20 10.68
N LYS A 231 8.54 -22.89 11.86
CA LYS A 231 8.66 -21.54 12.41
C LYS A 231 9.75 -21.44 13.50
N PRO A 232 10.14 -20.22 13.96
CA PRO A 232 11.12 -20.07 15.03
C PRO A 232 10.74 -20.84 16.30
N TRP A 233 11.74 -21.44 16.94
CA TRP A 233 11.62 -22.25 18.15
C TRP A 233 12.78 -21.98 19.11
N CYS A 234 12.69 -22.54 20.31
CA CYS A 234 13.76 -22.52 21.29
C CYS A 234 13.70 -23.75 22.22
N HIS A 235 14.80 -24.00 22.94
CA HIS A 235 14.84 -25.02 23.99
C HIS A 235 14.14 -24.54 25.26
N VAL A 236 13.41 -25.44 25.92
CA VAL A 236 12.74 -25.16 27.20
C VAL A 236 12.89 -26.35 28.16
N MET A 237 12.76 -26.07 29.46
CA MET A 237 12.64 -27.11 30.49
C MET A 237 11.16 -27.32 30.79
N LYS A 238 10.64 -28.53 30.53
CA LYS A 238 9.26 -28.89 30.83
C LYS A 238 9.23 -30.09 31.76
N ASN A 239 8.62 -29.94 32.93
CA ASN A 239 8.56 -30.97 33.97
C ASN A 239 9.94 -31.57 34.31
N GLY A 240 10.97 -30.72 34.42
CA GLY A 240 12.35 -31.14 34.70
C GLY A 240 13.08 -31.82 33.53
N LYS A 241 12.44 -31.98 32.37
CA LYS A 241 13.05 -32.59 31.17
C LYS A 241 13.34 -31.52 30.12
N LEU A 242 14.53 -31.61 29.53
CA LEU A 242 14.92 -30.77 28.40
C LEU A 242 14.11 -31.14 27.16
N THR A 243 13.43 -30.15 26.57
CA THR A 243 12.69 -30.27 25.31
C THR A 243 12.84 -28.99 24.48
N TRP A 244 12.07 -28.87 23.40
CA TRP A 244 11.93 -27.66 22.60
C TRP A 244 10.46 -27.38 22.34
N GLU A 245 10.12 -26.12 22.06
CA GLU A 245 8.77 -25.68 21.67
C GLU A 245 8.86 -24.53 20.66
N TYR A 246 7.83 -24.38 19.84
CA TYR A 246 7.74 -23.25 18.93
C TYR A 246 7.48 -21.94 19.66
N CYS A 247 8.08 -20.88 19.13
CA CYS A 247 7.94 -19.54 19.67
C CYS A 247 6.64 -18.85 19.26
N ASP A 248 6.20 -17.95 20.15
CA ASP A 248 5.08 -17.04 19.91
C ASP A 248 5.58 -15.79 19.15
N VAL A 249 6.22 -16.02 18.00
CA VAL A 249 6.63 -14.98 17.06
C VAL A 249 5.58 -14.98 15.95
N PRO A 250 4.94 -13.85 15.62
CA PRO A 250 4.03 -13.80 14.47
C PRO A 250 4.83 -13.88 13.16
N PRO A 251 4.32 -14.51 12.09
CA PRO A 251 4.87 -14.30 10.76
C PRO A 251 4.71 -12.82 10.38
N CYS A 252 5.67 -12.26 9.65
CA CYS A 252 5.53 -10.89 9.16
C CYS A 252 4.33 -10.80 8.23
N SER A 253 3.52 -9.76 8.42
CA SER A 253 2.34 -9.52 7.61
C SER A 253 2.74 -9.29 6.16
N THR A 254 2.38 -10.20 5.25
CA THR A 254 2.42 -9.95 3.79
C THR A 254 1.11 -9.34 3.28
N CYS A 255 0.09 -9.28 4.13
CA CYS A 255 -1.18 -8.66 3.81
C CYS A 255 -1.03 -7.17 3.49
N GLY A 256 -1.97 -6.60 2.77
CA GLY A 256 -2.02 -5.16 2.47
C GLY A 256 -0.87 -4.65 1.60
N LEU A 257 0.03 -5.53 1.15
CA LEU A 257 1.10 -5.21 0.21
C LEU A 257 0.58 -5.35 -1.22
N ARG A 258 0.84 -4.31 -2.02
CA ARG A 258 0.57 -4.28 -3.46
C ARG A 258 1.79 -3.76 -4.21
N GLN A 259 2.02 -4.28 -5.41
CA GLN A 259 3.07 -3.76 -6.29
C GLN A 259 2.55 -2.49 -6.96
N TYR A 260 2.69 -1.35 -6.30
CA TYR A 260 2.20 -0.07 -6.79
C TYR A 260 2.89 0.32 -8.11
N LYS A 261 2.20 0.16 -9.24
CA LYS A 261 2.56 0.80 -10.51
C LYS A 261 1.77 2.11 -10.59
N GLN A 262 2.47 3.25 -10.51
CA GLN A 262 1.86 4.57 -10.73
C GLN A 262 1.04 4.55 -12.04
N PRO A 263 -0.27 4.86 -12.01
CA PRO A 263 -1.03 5.00 -13.24
C PRO A 263 -0.49 6.19 -14.04
N GLN A 264 -0.09 5.95 -15.29
CA GLN A 264 0.52 6.98 -16.16
C GLN A 264 -0.44 8.12 -16.52
N PHE A 265 -1.76 7.97 -16.30
CA PHE A 265 -2.77 8.99 -16.59
C PHE A 265 -3.97 8.89 -15.63
N ARG A 266 -4.47 10.04 -15.12
CA ARG A 266 -5.76 10.14 -14.42
C ARG A 266 -6.89 10.24 -15.45
N ILE A 267 -7.87 9.34 -15.38
CA ILE A 267 -9.11 9.41 -16.15
C ILE A 267 -10.19 10.12 -15.29
N LYS A 268 -10.99 10.99 -15.91
CA LYS A 268 -12.02 11.81 -15.26
C LYS A 268 -13.25 10.94 -14.88
N GLY A 269 -13.81 11.11 -13.67
CA GLY A 269 -15.04 10.42 -13.22
C GLY A 269 -14.86 9.15 -12.37
N GLY A 270 -13.63 8.76 -12.08
CA GLY A 270 -13.26 7.53 -11.37
C GLY A 270 -12.07 6.86 -12.05
N LEU A 271 -11.16 6.28 -11.28
CA LEU A 271 -9.93 5.72 -11.84
C LEU A 271 -10.18 4.24 -12.14
N PHE A 272 -10.36 3.91 -13.42
CA PHE A 272 -10.21 2.52 -13.83
C PHE A 272 -8.84 2.03 -13.35
N THR A 273 -8.84 0.94 -12.61
CA THR A 273 -7.63 0.40 -12.00
C THR A 273 -7.34 -0.98 -12.56
N ASP A 274 -6.22 -1.55 -12.14
CA ASP A 274 -5.87 -2.94 -12.40
C ASP A 274 -5.92 -3.71 -11.09
N ILE A 275 -6.26 -4.99 -11.15
CA ILE A 275 -6.35 -5.84 -9.95
C ILE A 275 -5.07 -5.88 -9.13
N THR A 276 -3.91 -5.67 -9.74
CA THR A 276 -2.62 -5.56 -9.02
C THR A 276 -2.55 -4.37 -8.05
N SER A 277 -3.43 -3.37 -8.21
CA SER A 277 -3.56 -2.26 -7.26
C SER A 277 -4.48 -2.60 -6.09
N HIS A 278 -5.36 -3.59 -6.23
CA HIS A 278 -6.27 -4.05 -5.18
C HIS A 278 -6.33 -5.59 -5.16
N PRO A 279 -5.20 -6.28 -4.92
CA PRO A 279 -5.07 -7.73 -5.09
C PRO A 279 -5.93 -8.56 -4.11
N TRP A 280 -6.52 -7.91 -3.09
CA TRP A 280 -7.50 -8.49 -2.16
C TRP A 280 -8.94 -8.45 -2.68
N GLN A 281 -9.22 -7.73 -3.78
CA GLN A 281 -10.57 -7.63 -4.32
C GLN A 281 -11.07 -9.00 -4.79
N ALA A 282 -12.20 -9.42 -4.23
CA ALA A 282 -12.95 -10.58 -4.69
C ALA A 282 -14.18 -10.15 -5.50
N ALA A 283 -14.54 -10.95 -6.49
CA ALA A 283 -15.82 -10.87 -7.20
C ALA A 283 -16.63 -12.12 -6.91
N ILE A 284 -17.85 -11.94 -6.40
CA ILE A 284 -18.75 -13.02 -6.00
C ILE A 284 -19.83 -13.17 -7.07
N PHE A 285 -20.00 -14.39 -7.57
CA PHE A 285 -21.00 -14.74 -8.57
C PHE A 285 -21.95 -15.80 -8.01
N VAL A 286 -23.18 -15.78 -8.50
CA VAL A 286 -24.18 -16.81 -8.21
C VAL A 286 -24.76 -17.38 -9.50
N LYS A 287 -24.95 -18.69 -9.56
CA LYS A 287 -25.58 -19.36 -10.70
C LYS A 287 -27.03 -18.89 -10.87
N ASN A 288 -27.43 -18.66 -12.12
CA ASN A 288 -28.82 -18.35 -12.43
C ASN A 288 -29.67 -19.62 -12.35
N ARG A 289 -30.68 -19.65 -11.47
CA ARG A 289 -31.60 -20.80 -11.35
C ARG A 289 -32.47 -21.03 -12.59
N ARG A 290 -32.69 -19.98 -13.42
CA ARG A 290 -33.65 -20.00 -14.53
C ARG A 290 -33.03 -20.09 -15.93
N PHE A 291 -31.77 -19.67 -16.09
CA PHE A 291 -31.10 -19.64 -17.40
C PHE A 291 -29.62 -20.02 -17.25
N PRO A 292 -29.01 -20.63 -18.28
CA PRO A 292 -27.58 -20.95 -18.25
C PRO A 292 -26.74 -19.68 -18.05
N GLY A 293 -25.83 -19.72 -17.07
CA GLY A 293 -24.91 -18.63 -16.78
C GLY A 293 -24.90 -18.24 -15.31
N GLU A 294 -24.14 -17.18 -15.02
CA GLU A 294 -23.92 -16.68 -13.66
C GLU A 294 -24.20 -15.17 -13.64
N ARG A 295 -24.75 -14.68 -12.54
CA ARG A 295 -24.87 -13.24 -12.28
C ARG A 295 -23.80 -12.81 -11.28
N PHE A 296 -23.26 -11.62 -11.49
CA PHE A 296 -22.48 -10.95 -10.46
C PHE A 296 -23.40 -10.61 -9.29
N LEU A 297 -22.98 -10.98 -8.08
CA LEU A 297 -23.75 -10.80 -6.85
C LEU A 297 -23.24 -9.58 -6.08
N CYS A 298 -21.99 -9.65 -5.61
CA CYS A 298 -21.37 -8.65 -4.75
C CYS A 298 -19.84 -8.66 -4.89
N GLY A 299 -19.20 -7.64 -4.33
CA GLY A 299 -17.78 -7.65 -4.02
C GLY A 299 -17.45 -8.48 -2.78
N GLY A 300 -16.16 -8.66 -2.55
CA GLY A 300 -15.62 -9.26 -1.33
C GLY A 300 -14.16 -8.87 -1.13
N VAL A 301 -13.60 -9.26 0.01
CA VAL A 301 -12.22 -8.97 0.38
C VAL A 301 -11.53 -10.22 0.88
N LEU A 302 -10.45 -10.62 0.23
CA LEU A 302 -9.59 -11.71 0.69
C LEU A 302 -8.84 -11.27 1.96
N ILE A 303 -9.12 -11.91 3.10
CA ILE A 303 -8.47 -11.60 4.39
C ILE A 303 -7.55 -12.72 4.87
N ASN A 304 -7.73 -13.93 4.35
CA ASN A 304 -6.86 -15.07 4.54
C ASN A 304 -6.88 -15.90 3.25
N SER A 305 -5.91 -16.79 3.04
CA SER A 305 -5.86 -17.66 1.86
C SER A 305 -7.16 -18.42 1.60
N CYS A 306 -7.90 -18.84 2.63
CA CYS A 306 -9.16 -19.58 2.50
C CYS A 306 -10.42 -18.78 2.87
N TRP A 307 -10.31 -17.48 3.17
CA TRP A 307 -11.43 -16.70 3.72
C TRP A 307 -11.59 -15.35 3.04
N VAL A 308 -12.83 -15.09 2.61
CA VAL A 308 -13.27 -13.83 2.01
C VAL A 308 -14.35 -13.20 2.89
N LEU A 309 -14.19 -11.91 3.22
CA LEU A 309 -15.22 -11.09 3.83
C LEU A 309 -16.12 -10.46 2.76
N SER A 310 -17.39 -10.29 3.08
CA SER A 310 -18.37 -9.57 2.26
C SER A 310 -19.48 -9.02 3.18
N ALA A 311 -20.52 -8.43 2.58
CA ALA A 311 -21.69 -7.92 3.31
C ALA A 311 -22.73 -9.04 3.48
N ALA A 312 -23.45 -9.04 4.60
CA ALA A 312 -24.51 -10.01 4.90
C ALA A 312 -25.69 -9.90 3.93
N HIS A 313 -26.10 -8.68 3.57
CA HIS A 313 -27.26 -8.44 2.70
C HIS A 313 -27.13 -9.12 1.33
N CYS A 314 -25.90 -9.40 0.87
CA CYS A 314 -25.64 -10.15 -0.35
C CYS A 314 -26.14 -11.60 -0.31
N PHE A 315 -26.38 -12.16 0.88
CA PHE A 315 -26.69 -13.58 1.08
C PHE A 315 -28.07 -13.84 1.69
N VAL A 316 -28.93 -12.82 1.80
CA VAL A 316 -30.29 -12.92 2.39
C VAL A 316 -31.18 -13.89 1.59
N GLU A 317 -30.98 -14.01 0.28
CA GLU A 317 -31.69 -14.98 -0.58
C GLU A 317 -31.33 -16.45 -0.26
N ARG A 318 -30.34 -16.70 0.61
CA ARG A 318 -29.86 -18.02 1.06
C ARG A 318 -29.56 -18.97 -0.10
N SER A 319 -28.79 -18.47 -1.08
CA SER A 319 -28.30 -19.32 -2.17
C SER A 319 -27.45 -20.48 -1.61
N PRO A 320 -27.58 -21.71 -2.12
CA PRO A 320 -26.71 -22.81 -1.73
C PRO A 320 -25.24 -22.49 -2.00
N PRO A 321 -24.28 -22.91 -1.15
CA PRO A 321 -22.86 -22.68 -1.38
C PRO A 321 -22.36 -23.18 -2.74
N GLN A 322 -22.94 -24.26 -3.28
CA GLN A 322 -22.58 -24.83 -4.59
C GLN A 322 -23.00 -23.96 -5.80
N ASP A 323 -23.89 -23.01 -5.57
CA ASP A 323 -24.30 -22.01 -6.56
C ASP A 323 -23.44 -20.75 -6.50
N LEU A 324 -22.63 -20.59 -5.45
CA LEU A 324 -21.74 -19.46 -5.26
C LEU A 324 -20.34 -19.74 -5.81
N LYS A 325 -19.71 -18.69 -6.31
CA LYS A 325 -18.35 -18.72 -6.82
C LYS A 325 -17.62 -17.44 -6.48
N VAL A 326 -16.39 -17.57 -5.98
CA VAL A 326 -15.48 -16.43 -5.76
C VAL A 326 -14.41 -16.44 -6.84
N VAL A 327 -14.16 -15.28 -7.43
CA VAL A 327 -13.02 -15.05 -8.33
C VAL A 327 -12.11 -13.98 -7.74
N LEU A 328 -10.82 -14.30 -7.64
CA LEU A 328 -9.74 -13.42 -7.21
C LEU A 328 -8.83 -13.11 -8.41
N GLY A 329 -8.14 -11.96 -8.42
CA GLY A 329 -7.12 -11.69 -9.45
C GLY A 329 -7.67 -11.31 -10.83
N ARG A 330 -8.95 -10.94 -10.92
CA ARG A 330 -9.61 -10.51 -12.16
C ARG A 330 -9.59 -8.98 -12.26
N THR A 331 -9.30 -8.40 -13.43
CA THR A 331 -9.41 -6.94 -13.70
C THR A 331 -10.70 -6.60 -14.45
N TYR A 332 -11.14 -7.47 -15.35
CA TYR A 332 -12.36 -7.30 -16.14
C TYR A 332 -13.43 -8.28 -15.66
N ARG A 333 -14.59 -7.79 -15.19
CA ARG A 333 -15.64 -8.61 -14.55
C ARG A 333 -16.07 -9.81 -15.41
N VAL A 334 -16.21 -9.58 -16.72
CA VAL A 334 -16.72 -10.58 -17.69
C VAL A 334 -15.60 -11.39 -18.35
N VAL A 335 -14.42 -10.80 -18.53
CA VAL A 335 -13.31 -11.42 -19.27
C VAL A 335 -12.32 -12.05 -18.29
N PRO A 336 -12.12 -13.38 -18.30
CA PRO A 336 -11.15 -14.05 -17.45
C PRO A 336 -9.73 -13.47 -17.61
N GLY A 337 -9.03 -13.25 -16.51
CA GLY A 337 -7.62 -12.85 -16.49
C GLY A 337 -6.69 -14.07 -16.48
N GLU A 338 -5.46 -13.93 -16.98
CA GLU A 338 -4.48 -15.03 -17.00
C GLU A 338 -4.02 -15.48 -15.59
N ALA A 339 -4.05 -14.56 -14.63
CA ALA A 339 -3.58 -14.78 -13.25
C ALA A 339 -4.72 -14.91 -12.23
N GLU A 340 -5.96 -15.05 -12.69
CA GLU A 340 -7.11 -15.18 -11.80
C GLU A 340 -7.17 -16.54 -11.11
N GLN A 341 -7.81 -16.58 -9.95
CA GLN A 341 -8.05 -17.81 -9.20
C GLN A 341 -9.54 -17.90 -8.88
N THR A 342 -10.14 -19.03 -9.24
CA THR A 342 -11.58 -19.27 -9.08
C THR A 342 -11.81 -20.35 -8.04
N PHE A 343 -12.74 -20.12 -7.12
CA PHE A 343 -13.04 -21.00 -6.00
C PHE A 343 -14.54 -21.27 -5.89
N GLU A 344 -14.88 -22.53 -5.64
CA GLU A 344 -16.18 -22.90 -5.09
C GLU A 344 -16.24 -22.54 -3.60
N ILE A 345 -17.46 -22.43 -3.07
CA ILE A 345 -17.68 -22.09 -1.67
C ILE A 345 -18.04 -23.33 -0.88
N GLU A 346 -17.30 -23.58 0.20
CA GLU A 346 -17.57 -24.68 1.12
C GLU A 346 -18.76 -24.34 2.04
N LYS A 347 -18.68 -23.19 2.69
CA LYS A 347 -19.75 -22.61 3.50
C LYS A 347 -19.63 -21.09 3.50
N TYR A 348 -20.73 -20.40 3.80
CA TYR A 348 -20.72 -18.99 4.16
C TYR A 348 -21.47 -18.79 5.47
N ILE A 349 -21.06 -17.78 6.23
CA ILE A 349 -21.55 -17.48 7.57
C ILE A 349 -21.98 -16.02 7.55
N VAL A 350 -23.27 -15.78 7.75
CA VAL A 350 -23.84 -14.45 7.96
C VAL A 350 -23.83 -14.17 9.46
N HIS A 351 -23.56 -12.94 9.88
CA HIS A 351 -23.64 -12.59 11.29
C HIS A 351 -25.05 -12.85 11.86
N ASP A 352 -25.14 -13.53 13.00
CA ASP A 352 -26.43 -13.99 13.56
C ASP A 352 -27.36 -12.84 13.94
N GLU A 353 -26.79 -11.69 14.29
CA GLU A 353 -27.50 -10.46 14.64
C GLU A 353 -27.66 -9.48 13.46
N PHE A 354 -27.49 -9.94 12.21
CA PHE A 354 -27.73 -9.10 11.03
C PHE A 354 -29.19 -8.65 10.95
N ASP A 355 -29.40 -7.35 10.81
CA ASP A 355 -30.71 -6.71 10.72
C ASP A 355 -30.89 -6.10 9.32
N ASP A 356 -31.84 -6.62 8.54
CA ASP A 356 -32.06 -6.23 7.13
C ASP A 356 -32.75 -4.86 6.97
N ASP A 357 -33.37 -4.34 8.03
CA ASP A 357 -34.04 -3.04 8.01
C ASP A 357 -33.04 -1.90 8.26
N THR A 358 -32.14 -2.10 9.22
CA THR A 358 -31.14 -1.12 9.66
C THR A 358 -29.76 -1.33 9.03
N TYR A 359 -29.50 -2.51 8.46
CA TYR A 359 -28.19 -2.98 8.03
C TYR A 359 -27.15 -3.07 9.17
N ASP A 360 -27.59 -3.12 10.43
CA ASP A 360 -26.68 -3.40 11.53
C ASP A 360 -26.15 -4.83 11.42
N ASN A 361 -24.88 -5.04 11.78
CA ASN A 361 -24.19 -6.31 11.61
C ASN A 361 -24.14 -6.85 10.17
N ASP A 362 -24.07 -5.95 9.18
CA ASP A 362 -23.97 -6.30 7.75
C ASP A 362 -22.57 -6.84 7.37
N ILE A 363 -22.28 -8.07 7.80
CA ILE A 363 -21.02 -8.78 7.54
C ILE A 363 -21.26 -10.28 7.32
N ALA A 364 -20.52 -10.84 6.35
CA ALA A 364 -20.50 -12.27 6.07
C ALA A 364 -19.08 -12.77 5.78
N LEU A 365 -18.83 -14.03 6.14
CA LEU A 365 -17.60 -14.77 5.85
C LEU A 365 -17.88 -15.89 4.85
N LEU A 366 -17.03 -16.03 3.85
CA LEU A 366 -17.07 -17.11 2.87
C LEU A 366 -15.81 -17.96 3.00
N GLN A 367 -15.99 -19.26 3.19
CA GLN A 367 -14.90 -20.23 3.20
C GLN A 367 -14.71 -20.79 1.78
N LEU A 368 -13.51 -20.60 1.23
CA LEU A 368 -13.13 -21.13 -0.06
C LEU A 368 -12.90 -22.64 0.04
N ARG A 369 -13.51 -23.42 -0.86
CA ARG A 369 -13.25 -24.85 -0.99
C ARG A 369 -11.86 -25.08 -1.58
N SER A 370 -11.10 -26.01 -1.00
CA SER A 370 -9.85 -26.50 -1.58
C SER A 370 -9.66 -27.97 -1.28
N ASP A 371 -9.30 -28.74 -2.31
CA ASP A 371 -8.93 -30.16 -2.19
C ASP A 371 -7.50 -30.33 -1.64
N THR A 372 -6.76 -29.24 -1.46
CA THR A 372 -5.41 -29.22 -0.90
C THR A 372 -5.36 -28.36 0.36
N ARG A 373 -4.32 -28.49 1.19
CA ARG A 373 -4.12 -27.63 2.38
C ARG A 373 -3.82 -26.15 2.06
N GLN A 374 -3.94 -25.73 0.80
CA GLN A 374 -3.69 -24.37 0.31
C GLN A 374 -4.88 -23.91 -0.52
N CYS A 375 -5.44 -22.73 -0.21
CA CYS A 375 -6.53 -22.12 -0.98
C CYS A 375 -5.95 -21.09 -1.97
N ALA A 376 -6.20 -19.79 -1.77
CA ALA A 376 -5.64 -18.74 -2.60
C ALA A 376 -4.11 -18.71 -2.50
N ARG A 377 -3.45 -18.75 -3.67
CA ARG A 377 -2.00 -18.62 -3.81
C ARG A 377 -1.63 -17.15 -3.97
N GLU A 378 -0.75 -16.67 -3.10
CA GLU A 378 -0.30 -15.28 -3.16
C GLU A 378 0.46 -15.00 -4.47
N SER A 379 0.15 -13.88 -5.11
CA SER A 379 0.74 -13.40 -6.36
C SER A 379 0.62 -11.87 -6.44
N SER A 380 1.15 -11.24 -7.50
CA SER A 380 0.97 -9.80 -7.70
C SER A 380 -0.49 -9.37 -7.88
N SER A 381 -1.38 -10.29 -8.29
CA SER A 381 -2.80 -10.03 -8.54
C SER A 381 -3.71 -10.59 -7.46
N VAL A 382 -3.20 -11.40 -6.53
CA VAL A 382 -3.95 -12.06 -5.46
C VAL A 382 -3.14 -12.00 -4.18
N SER A 383 -3.56 -11.18 -3.22
CA SER A 383 -2.96 -11.09 -1.88
C SER A 383 -4.02 -10.64 -0.88
N THR A 384 -3.80 -10.89 0.40
CA THR A 384 -4.79 -10.56 1.43
C THR A 384 -4.74 -9.08 1.80
N ALA A 385 -5.87 -8.48 2.19
CA ALA A 385 -5.88 -7.21 2.91
C ALA A 385 -5.52 -7.44 4.38
N CYS A 386 -4.89 -6.47 5.04
CA CYS A 386 -4.66 -6.61 6.48
C CYS A 386 -5.95 -6.40 7.26
N LEU A 387 -6.19 -7.23 8.26
CA LEU A 387 -7.16 -6.92 9.31
C LEU A 387 -6.58 -5.86 10.25
N PRO A 388 -7.40 -4.94 10.77
CA PRO A 388 -6.95 -3.87 11.65
C PRO A 388 -6.56 -4.39 13.04
N ASP A 389 -5.70 -3.64 13.74
CA ASP A 389 -5.51 -3.82 15.17
C ASP A 389 -6.83 -3.53 15.92
N PRO A 390 -7.21 -4.29 16.96
CA PRO A 390 -8.44 -4.03 17.73
C PRO A 390 -8.56 -2.60 18.28
N ASN A 391 -7.42 -1.93 18.54
CA ASN A 391 -7.37 -0.58 19.06
C ASN A 391 -7.04 0.46 17.98
N LEU A 392 -7.10 0.09 16.70
CA LEU A 392 -6.82 1.00 15.61
C LEU A 392 -7.82 2.15 15.61
N GLN A 393 -7.31 3.35 15.88
CA GLN A 393 -8.04 4.60 15.71
C GLN A 393 -7.34 5.42 14.64
N LEU A 394 -8.04 5.65 13.54
CA LEU A 394 -7.57 6.52 12.47
C LEU A 394 -8.07 7.94 12.72
N PRO A 395 -7.26 8.97 12.47
CA PRO A 395 -7.71 10.37 12.54
C PRO A 395 -8.93 10.61 11.64
N ASP A 396 -9.79 11.54 12.05
CA ASP A 396 -10.86 12.03 11.20
C ASP A 396 -10.28 12.53 9.86
N TRP A 397 -11.04 12.34 8.79
CA TRP A 397 -10.65 12.70 7.43
C TRP A 397 -9.45 11.95 6.87
N THR A 398 -9.03 10.84 7.51
CA THR A 398 -8.03 9.93 6.95
C THR A 398 -8.45 9.49 5.55
N GLU A 399 -7.53 9.58 4.59
CA GLU A 399 -7.77 9.16 3.21
C GLU A 399 -7.67 7.63 3.08
N CYS A 400 -8.68 7.06 2.44
CA CYS A 400 -8.86 5.63 2.25
C CYS A 400 -9.29 5.36 0.81
N GLU A 401 -9.21 4.09 0.41
CA GLU A 401 -9.47 3.63 -0.94
C GLU A 401 -10.60 2.61 -0.96
N LEU A 402 -11.42 2.72 -2.00
CA LEU A 402 -12.47 1.79 -2.36
C LEU A 402 -12.08 1.10 -3.65
N SER A 403 -12.54 -0.13 -3.82
CA SER A 403 -12.45 -0.81 -5.11
C SER A 403 -13.68 -1.68 -5.37
N GLY A 404 -14.04 -1.85 -6.63
CA GLY A 404 -15.18 -2.68 -7.00
C GLY A 404 -15.61 -2.62 -8.46
N TYR A 405 -16.66 -3.38 -8.76
CA TYR A 405 -17.24 -3.54 -10.11
C TYR A 405 -18.65 -2.97 -10.22
N GLY A 406 -19.04 -2.14 -9.24
CA GLY A 406 -20.33 -1.51 -9.17
C GLY A 406 -20.65 -0.63 -10.38
N LYS A 407 -21.90 -0.20 -10.41
CA LYS A 407 -22.41 0.70 -11.45
C LYS A 407 -21.65 2.01 -11.45
N HIS A 408 -21.54 2.64 -12.63
CA HIS A 408 -20.92 3.95 -12.74
C HIS A 408 -21.75 5.05 -12.07
N GLU A 409 -23.07 4.94 -12.19
CA GLU A 409 -24.08 5.83 -11.64
C GLU A 409 -25.28 4.96 -11.23
N GLU A 410 -26.09 5.41 -10.28
CA GLU A 410 -27.25 4.68 -9.76
C GLU A 410 -28.22 4.26 -10.87
N SER A 411 -28.42 5.13 -11.87
CA SER A 411 -29.27 4.93 -13.04
C SER A 411 -28.66 4.02 -14.11
N SER A 412 -27.39 3.64 -14.00
CA SER A 412 -26.71 2.84 -15.03
C SER A 412 -27.39 1.47 -15.17
N PRO A 413 -27.73 1.05 -16.40
CA PRO A 413 -28.34 -0.26 -16.63
C PRO A 413 -27.34 -1.42 -16.44
N PHE A 414 -26.03 -1.13 -16.46
CA PHE A 414 -24.98 -2.14 -16.41
C PHE A 414 -23.94 -1.86 -15.31
N PHE A 415 -23.41 -2.95 -14.74
CA PHE A 415 -22.23 -2.93 -13.86
C PHE A 415 -20.97 -2.58 -14.63
N SER A 416 -19.94 -2.08 -13.94
CA SER A 416 -18.66 -1.81 -14.58
C SER A 416 -18.02 -3.11 -15.07
N ASP A 417 -17.57 -3.12 -16.33
CA ASP A 417 -16.83 -4.27 -16.87
C ASP A 417 -15.38 -4.29 -16.42
N ARG A 418 -14.84 -3.17 -15.96
CA ARG A 418 -13.47 -3.06 -15.45
C ARG A 418 -13.47 -2.60 -14.00
N LEU A 419 -12.56 -3.14 -13.20
CA LEU A 419 -12.33 -2.74 -11.82
C LEU A 419 -12.08 -1.23 -11.73
N LYS A 420 -12.72 -0.59 -10.76
CA LYS A 420 -12.55 0.83 -10.46
C LYS A 420 -12.00 1.00 -9.06
N GLU A 421 -11.33 2.13 -8.85
CA GLU A 421 -10.97 2.61 -7.53
C GLU A 421 -11.48 4.04 -7.30
N ALA A 422 -11.71 4.34 -6.03
CA ALA A 422 -12.08 5.67 -5.56
C ALA A 422 -11.33 6.01 -4.27
N HIS A 423 -11.02 7.29 -4.08
CA HIS A 423 -10.42 7.80 -2.86
C HIS A 423 -11.47 8.55 -2.06
N VAL A 424 -11.70 8.13 -0.82
CA VAL A 424 -12.67 8.72 0.11
C VAL A 424 -11.97 9.10 1.42
N ARG A 425 -12.64 9.88 2.26
CA ARG A 425 -12.15 10.21 3.59
C ARG A 425 -13.10 9.74 4.67
N LEU A 426 -12.55 9.24 5.76
CA LEU A 426 -13.34 8.88 6.95
C LEU A 426 -14.01 10.11 7.53
N TYR A 427 -15.32 10.02 7.79
CA TYR A 427 -16.06 11.07 8.45
C TYR A 427 -15.94 10.91 9.98
N PRO A 428 -15.86 12.02 10.73
CA PRO A 428 -15.99 11.96 12.18
C PRO A 428 -17.35 11.39 12.57
N SER A 429 -17.41 10.63 13.67
CA SER A 429 -18.68 10.08 14.18
C SER A 429 -19.74 11.16 14.42
N SER A 430 -19.34 12.40 14.74
CA SER A 430 -20.24 13.54 14.90
C SER A 430 -20.94 13.98 13.61
N ARG A 431 -20.44 13.57 12.44
CA ARG A 431 -21.06 13.83 11.12
C ARG A 431 -21.64 12.57 10.48
N CYS A 432 -21.34 11.40 11.03
CA CYS A 432 -21.92 10.12 10.65
C CYS A 432 -23.20 9.85 11.47
N THR A 433 -24.23 10.66 11.24
CA THR A 433 -25.47 10.63 12.04
C THR A 433 -26.70 10.48 11.15
N SER A 434 -27.78 9.92 11.69
CA SER A 434 -29.05 9.73 10.99
C SER A 434 -29.59 11.02 10.34
N GLN A 435 -29.40 12.18 10.98
CA GLN A 435 -29.82 13.48 10.44
C GLN A 435 -29.17 13.83 9.10
N HIS A 436 -27.92 13.40 8.88
CA HIS A 436 -27.19 13.58 7.63
C HIS A 436 -27.47 12.46 6.61
N LEU A 437 -28.16 11.40 7.03
CA LEU A 437 -28.43 10.20 6.25
C LEU A 437 -29.93 9.93 6.16
N SER A 438 -30.72 10.97 5.85
CA SER A 438 -32.17 10.88 5.62
C SER A 438 -32.95 10.16 6.72
N ASN A 439 -32.54 10.36 7.97
CA ASN A 439 -33.09 9.73 9.18
C ASN A 439 -32.97 8.20 9.23
N LYS A 440 -32.11 7.58 8.40
CA LYS A 440 -31.75 6.16 8.58
C LYS A 440 -30.85 5.99 9.80
N THR A 441 -31.08 4.91 10.54
CA THR A 441 -30.31 4.58 11.75
C THR A 441 -28.84 4.32 11.40
N VAL A 442 -27.93 4.88 12.19
CA VAL A 442 -26.48 4.61 12.10
C VAL A 442 -26.04 4.13 13.47
N THR A 443 -25.51 2.91 13.54
CA THR A 443 -25.08 2.29 14.79
C THR A 443 -23.58 2.48 15.04
N ASN A 444 -23.11 2.12 16.23
CA ASN A 444 -21.67 2.16 16.57
C ASN A 444 -20.84 1.10 15.81
N ASN A 445 -21.51 0.17 15.15
CA ASN A 445 -20.94 -0.85 14.30
C ASN A 445 -20.73 -0.39 12.85
N MET A 446 -21.08 0.86 12.57
CA MET A 446 -20.93 1.49 11.26
C MET A 446 -19.89 2.61 11.31
N LEU A 447 -19.37 2.94 10.14
CA LEU A 447 -18.57 4.14 9.91
C LEU A 447 -19.00 4.79 8.59
N CYS A 448 -18.68 6.07 8.45
CA CYS A 448 -18.99 6.83 7.25
C CYS A 448 -17.70 7.22 6.51
N ALA A 449 -17.74 7.16 5.19
CA ALA A 449 -16.68 7.70 4.34
C ALA A 449 -17.26 8.29 3.06
N GLY A 450 -16.64 9.33 2.53
CA GLY A 450 -17.07 9.95 1.27
C GLY A 450 -16.07 10.97 0.76
N ASP A 451 -16.29 11.48 -0.45
CA ASP A 451 -15.46 12.57 -0.98
C ASP A 451 -15.85 13.91 -0.36
N THR A 452 -14.84 14.65 0.12
CA THR A 452 -14.98 15.99 0.72
C THR A 452 -14.27 17.06 -0.11
N ARG A 453 -13.66 16.70 -1.24
CA ARG A 453 -12.76 17.57 -2.01
C ARG A 453 -13.47 18.39 -3.10
N SER A 454 -14.78 18.23 -3.29
CA SER A 454 -15.50 18.82 -4.42
C SER A 454 -16.05 20.23 -4.14
N GLY A 455 -15.22 21.23 -4.44
CA GLY A 455 -15.64 22.59 -4.79
C GLY A 455 -15.53 22.81 -6.30
N GLY A 456 -16.63 22.62 -7.04
CA GLY A 456 -16.72 22.80 -8.50
C GLY A 456 -17.31 21.58 -9.21
N ASN A 457 -17.82 21.75 -10.44
CA ASN A 457 -18.49 20.75 -11.29
C ASN A 457 -17.60 19.51 -11.65
N GLN A 458 -17.14 18.77 -10.65
CA GLN A 458 -16.37 17.53 -10.77
C GLN A 458 -17.11 16.40 -10.07
N ASP A 459 -17.07 15.23 -10.69
CA ASP A 459 -17.76 13.99 -10.30
C ASP A 459 -17.39 13.57 -8.88
N VAL A 460 -18.39 13.37 -8.02
CA VAL A 460 -18.21 12.94 -6.63
C VAL A 460 -17.88 11.45 -6.59
N HIS A 461 -16.82 11.07 -5.89
CA HIS A 461 -16.42 9.67 -5.73
C HIS A 461 -17.18 9.00 -4.58
N ASP A 462 -17.92 7.95 -4.90
CA ASP A 462 -18.76 7.20 -3.95
C ASP A 462 -18.88 5.73 -4.36
N ALA A 463 -19.15 4.84 -3.40
CA ALA A 463 -19.49 3.45 -3.70
C ALA A 463 -20.91 3.37 -4.27
N CYS A 464 -21.16 2.48 -5.22
CA CYS A 464 -22.49 2.35 -5.83
C CYS A 464 -22.99 0.91 -5.88
N GLN A 465 -24.21 0.71 -6.39
CA GLN A 465 -24.81 -0.62 -6.52
C GLN A 465 -23.86 -1.60 -7.21
N GLY A 466 -23.59 -2.73 -6.57
CA GLY A 466 -22.64 -3.76 -7.04
C GLY A 466 -21.24 -3.65 -6.42
N ASP A 467 -20.93 -2.59 -5.68
CA ASP A 467 -19.73 -2.54 -4.83
C ASP A 467 -19.96 -3.13 -3.43
N SER A 468 -21.22 -3.42 -3.07
CA SER A 468 -21.62 -4.08 -1.82
C SER A 468 -20.73 -5.27 -1.47
N GLY A 469 -20.28 -5.33 -0.22
CA GLY A 469 -19.33 -6.34 0.26
C GLY A 469 -17.87 -6.07 -0.13
N GLY A 470 -17.59 -5.06 -0.94
CA GLY A 470 -16.24 -4.63 -1.31
C GLY A 470 -15.48 -3.91 -0.18
N PRO A 471 -14.17 -3.68 -0.38
CA PRO A 471 -13.29 -3.12 0.64
C PRO A 471 -13.39 -1.60 0.78
N LEU A 472 -13.30 -1.12 2.02
CA LEU A 472 -12.75 0.18 2.37
C LEU A 472 -11.41 -0.04 3.09
N VAL A 473 -10.31 0.28 2.41
CA VAL A 473 -8.95 0.06 2.91
C VAL A 473 -8.22 1.38 3.13
N CYS A 474 -7.48 1.50 4.23
CA CYS A 474 -6.66 2.66 4.54
C CYS A 474 -5.19 2.24 4.70
N MET A 475 -4.27 3.14 4.35
CA MET A 475 -2.85 2.90 4.51
C MET A 475 -2.44 3.03 5.99
N VAL A 476 -2.04 1.92 6.61
CA VAL A 476 -1.58 1.86 8.01
C VAL A 476 -0.21 1.19 8.04
N ASN A 477 0.81 1.86 8.56
CA ASN A 477 2.18 1.33 8.65
C ASN A 477 2.75 0.77 7.32
N LYS A 478 2.35 1.33 6.17
CA LYS A 478 2.69 0.89 4.79
C LYS A 478 1.94 -0.35 4.28
N HIS A 479 0.89 -0.77 4.98
CA HIS A 479 0.02 -1.87 4.58
C HIS A 479 -1.42 -1.36 4.39
N MET A 480 -2.07 -1.79 3.31
CA MET A 480 -3.50 -1.54 3.11
C MET A 480 -4.30 -2.40 4.08
N THR A 481 -4.98 -1.73 5.00
CA THR A 481 -5.72 -2.34 6.11
C THR A 481 -7.21 -2.14 5.89
N LEU A 482 -7.98 -3.22 5.96
CA LEU A 482 -9.43 -3.23 5.77
C LEU A 482 -10.13 -2.66 7.00
N VAL A 483 -10.58 -1.41 6.92
CA VAL A 483 -11.26 -0.74 8.04
C VAL A 483 -12.77 -0.85 7.95
N GLY A 484 -13.30 -1.02 6.73
CA GLY A 484 -14.73 -1.09 6.47
C GLY A 484 -15.11 -2.03 5.33
N ILE A 485 -16.36 -2.50 5.35
CA ILE A 485 -16.98 -3.24 4.25
C ILE A 485 -18.11 -2.38 3.68
N ILE A 486 -18.16 -2.23 2.35
CA ILE A 486 -19.21 -1.45 1.67
C ILE A 486 -20.58 -2.07 1.97
N SER A 487 -21.47 -1.30 2.59
CA SER A 487 -22.79 -1.77 3.05
C SER A 487 -23.92 -1.05 2.32
N TRP A 488 -24.22 0.20 2.68
CA TRP A 488 -25.32 0.99 2.09
C TRP A 488 -25.01 2.48 1.98
N GLY A 489 -25.82 3.22 1.23
CA GLY A 489 -25.69 4.67 1.03
C GLY A 489 -27.00 5.29 0.55
N ILE A 490 -27.01 6.62 0.39
CA ILE A 490 -28.17 7.37 -0.13
C ILE A 490 -27.84 7.81 -1.55
N GLY A 491 -28.29 7.01 -2.51
CA GLY A 491 -27.81 7.12 -3.88
C GLY A 491 -26.29 6.92 -3.97
N CYS A 492 -25.72 7.30 -5.11
CA CYS A 492 -24.27 7.27 -5.33
C CYS A 492 -23.81 8.63 -5.83
N GLY A 493 -22.69 9.13 -5.29
CA GLY A 493 -22.02 10.33 -5.83
C GLY A 493 -22.73 11.64 -5.43
N GLN A 494 -23.39 11.65 -4.27
CA GLN A 494 -23.99 12.87 -3.74
C GLN A 494 -22.97 13.68 -2.95
N LYS A 495 -22.88 14.98 -3.24
CA LYS A 495 -21.96 15.88 -2.55
C LYS A 495 -22.32 15.98 -1.07
N ASP A 496 -21.31 15.88 -0.20
CA ASP A 496 -21.43 16.00 1.25
C ASP A 496 -22.36 14.96 1.92
N VAL A 497 -22.69 13.87 1.20
CA VAL A 497 -23.42 12.71 1.73
C VAL A 497 -22.45 11.53 1.74
N PRO A 498 -22.08 10.99 2.91
CA PRO A 498 -21.16 9.86 2.97
C PRO A 498 -21.87 8.53 2.68
N GLY A 499 -21.10 7.56 2.16
CA GLY A 499 -21.48 6.15 2.20
C GLY A 499 -21.31 5.57 3.61
N VAL A 500 -22.05 4.51 3.92
CA VAL A 500 -22.03 3.81 5.21
C VAL A 500 -21.42 2.42 5.03
N TYR A 501 -20.52 2.08 5.95
CA TYR A 501 -19.70 0.89 5.90
C TYR A 501 -19.76 0.14 7.23
N THR A 502 -19.73 -1.18 7.18
CA THR A 502 -19.59 -2.02 8.39
C THR A 502 -18.19 -1.84 8.96
N LYS A 503 -18.06 -1.44 10.22
CA LYS A 503 -16.78 -1.13 10.90
C LYS A 503 -16.07 -2.41 11.34
N VAL A 504 -15.05 -2.84 10.59
CA VAL A 504 -14.40 -4.15 10.74
C VAL A 504 -13.75 -4.36 12.11
N THR A 505 -13.24 -3.29 12.75
CA THR A 505 -12.64 -3.39 14.10
C THR A 505 -13.58 -3.98 15.14
N ASN A 506 -14.90 -3.80 14.98
CA ASN A 506 -15.90 -4.31 15.93
C ASN A 506 -16.19 -5.82 15.75
N TYR A 507 -15.74 -6.43 14.65
CA TYR A 507 -16.04 -7.82 14.30
C TYR A 507 -14.81 -8.73 14.31
N LEU A 508 -13.66 -8.27 14.80
CA LEU A 508 -12.42 -9.06 14.76
C LEU A 508 -12.53 -10.39 15.52
N ASP A 509 -13.19 -10.39 16.68
CA ASP A 509 -13.39 -11.60 17.47
C ASP A 509 -14.32 -12.58 16.74
N TRP A 510 -15.44 -12.08 16.19
CA TRP A 510 -16.36 -12.86 15.37
C TRP A 510 -15.66 -13.47 14.14
N ILE A 511 -14.80 -12.69 13.47
CA ILE A 511 -14.02 -13.17 12.33
C ILE A 511 -13.10 -14.31 12.76
N GLN A 512 -12.33 -14.11 13.83
CA GLN A 512 -11.36 -15.10 14.30
C GLN A 512 -12.02 -16.39 14.78
N ASP A 513 -13.14 -16.31 15.48
CA ASP A 513 -13.81 -17.48 16.04
C ASP A 513 -14.46 -18.33 14.95
N ASN A 514 -15.02 -17.71 13.92
CA ASN A 514 -15.56 -18.42 12.76
C ASN A 514 -14.47 -19.02 11.87
N MET A 515 -13.28 -18.40 11.78
CA MET A 515 -12.17 -18.94 11.00
C MET A 515 -11.49 -20.16 11.64
N LYS A 516 -11.67 -20.38 12.94
CA LYS A 516 -11.15 -21.55 13.68
C LYS A 516 -12.05 -22.79 13.58
N GLN A 517 -13.33 -22.59 13.23
CA GLN A 517 -14.37 -23.63 13.13
C GLN A 517 -14.46 -24.23 11.72
#